data_AF-A0A084U7Z3-F1
#
_entry.id   AF-A0A084U7Z3-F1
#
_cell.length_a   1.000
_cell.length_b   1.000
_cell.length_c   1.000
_cell.angle_alpha   90.00
_cell.angle_beta   90.00
_cell.angle_gamma   90.00
#
_symmetry.space_group_name_H-M   'P 1'
#
loop_
_entity.id
_entity.type
_entity.pdbx_description
1 polymer ?
#
loop_
_entity_poly.entity_id
_entity_poly.type
_entity_poly.pdbx_seq_one_letter_code
_entity_poly.pdbx_strand_id
1 'polypeptide(L)'
;MKLLVTGLLLAGLVGAAPLVLSAAEDDGAAAIVAAKSEVAQFRLSVAGHDETCTISSGKPTDVDNAVLVNGDCSSAVPALRKVRYWRKDGTGDLVLAADSGEVVAKFFAADGVAYESLKPVSPMMVLTAEN
;
A
#
# COMPACT_ATOMS: atom_id res chain seq x y z
N MET A 1 -18.24 -78.62 -6.18
CA MET A 1 -16.79 -78.78 -5.99
C MET A 1 -16.33 -77.86 -4.85
N LYS A 2 -15.44 -78.38 -4.01
CA LYS A 2 -15.04 -77.87 -2.68
C LYS A 2 -13.81 -76.95 -2.76
N LEU A 3 -13.81 -75.94 -1.89
CA LEU A 3 -12.73 -75.38 -1.04
C LEU A 3 -11.48 -74.70 -1.64
N LEU A 4 -11.20 -73.47 -1.15
CA LEU A 4 -10.03 -73.01 -0.36
C LEU A 4 -10.22 -71.47 -0.14
N VAL A 5 -10.54 -70.94 1.06
CA VAL A 5 -9.66 -70.55 2.20
C VAL A 5 -8.38 -69.84 1.71
N THR A 6 -8.11 -68.55 1.96
CA THR A 6 -7.52 -67.97 3.20
C THR A 6 -7.39 -66.44 3.02
N GLY A 7 -7.98 -65.58 3.87
CA GLY A 7 -7.29 -64.68 4.83
C GLY A 7 -6.67 -63.40 4.20
N LEU A 8 -6.46 -62.26 4.85
CA LEU A 8 -6.93 -61.59 6.07
C LEU A 8 -6.22 -60.20 6.02
N LEU A 9 -6.89 -59.14 6.49
CA LEU A 9 -6.37 -57.83 6.94
C LEU A 9 -5.76 -56.83 5.93
N LEU A 10 -6.41 -55.67 5.82
CA LEU A 10 -5.86 -54.33 6.13
C LEU A 10 -7.06 -53.38 6.33
N ALA A 11 -7.37 -53.01 7.58
CA ALA A 11 -7.19 -51.65 8.12
C ALA A 11 -7.77 -50.57 7.18
N GLY A 12 -8.93 -49.96 7.42
CA GLY A 12 -9.36 -49.38 8.68
C GLY A 12 -8.94 -47.91 8.72
N LEU A 13 -9.82 -47.01 8.26
CA LEU A 13 -10.16 -45.70 8.84
C LEU A 13 -11.01 -44.90 7.84
N VAL A 14 -12.32 -45.02 8.00
CA VAL A 14 -13.28 -44.02 7.52
C VAL A 14 -13.14 -42.82 8.44
N GLY A 15 -12.36 -41.82 8.03
CA GLY A 15 -12.33 -40.50 8.64
C GLY A 15 -13.25 -39.58 7.83
N ALA A 16 -14.56 -39.61 8.11
CA ALA A 16 -15.46 -38.57 7.66
C ALA A 16 -15.12 -37.29 8.45
N ALA A 17 -14.30 -36.42 7.88
CA ALA A 17 -14.13 -35.08 8.42
C ALA A 17 -15.47 -34.35 8.26
N PRO A 18 -16.07 -33.80 9.34
CA PRO A 18 -17.19 -32.89 9.17
C PRO A 18 -16.67 -31.67 8.43
N LEU A 19 -17.17 -31.46 7.21
CA LEU A 19 -17.12 -30.16 6.54
C LEU A 19 -17.93 -29.20 7.40
N VAL A 20 -17.25 -28.49 8.30
CA VAL A 20 -17.83 -27.34 8.99
C VAL A 20 -17.96 -26.24 7.94
N LEU A 21 -19.12 -26.20 7.30
CA LEU A 21 -19.56 -25.07 6.49
C LEU A 21 -19.88 -23.93 7.46
N SER A 22 -18.88 -23.11 7.79
CA SER A 22 -19.15 -21.81 8.39
C SER A 22 -19.79 -20.93 7.33
N ALA A 23 -21.13 -20.90 7.35
CA ALA A 23 -21.87 -19.76 6.88
C ALA A 23 -21.43 -18.56 7.75
N ALA A 24 -20.59 -17.70 7.19
CA ALA A 24 -20.33 -16.40 7.78
C ALA A 24 -21.59 -15.56 7.56
N GLU A 25 -22.39 -15.47 8.62
CA GLU A 25 -23.40 -14.43 8.74
C GLU A 25 -22.70 -13.08 8.94
N ASP A 26 -23.32 -12.07 8.34
CA ASP A 26 -22.96 -10.67 8.28
C ASP A 26 -22.83 -10.08 9.69
N ASP A 27 -21.63 -9.58 10.03
CA ASP A 27 -21.47 -8.43 10.92
C ASP A 27 -20.12 -7.78 10.60
N GLY A 28 -20.20 -6.59 10.01
CA GLY A 28 -19.07 -5.78 9.60
C GLY A 28 -18.14 -5.44 10.77
N ALA A 29 -17.06 -6.21 10.89
CA ALA A 29 -15.86 -5.78 11.59
C ALA A 29 -14.70 -5.92 10.61
N ALA A 30 -14.34 -4.80 9.99
CA ALA A 30 -13.13 -4.68 9.19
C ALA A 30 -11.96 -5.25 9.99
N ALA A 31 -11.41 -6.37 9.54
CA ALA A 31 -10.15 -6.87 10.02
C ALA A 31 -9.10 -5.81 9.67
N ILE A 32 -8.81 -4.93 10.64
CA ILE A 32 -7.69 -4.01 10.56
C ILE A 32 -6.45 -4.88 10.70
N VAL A 33 -6.01 -5.44 9.57
CA VAL A 33 -4.66 -5.97 9.46
C VAL A 33 -3.79 -4.76 9.74
N ALA A 34 -3.21 -4.70 10.94
CA ALA A 34 -2.18 -3.74 11.28
C ALA A 34 -1.01 -4.06 10.35
N ALA A 35 -1.03 -3.47 9.15
CA ALA A 35 0.07 -3.47 8.24
C ALA A 35 1.26 -2.94 9.03
N LYS A 36 2.32 -3.74 9.12
CA LYS A 36 3.61 -3.26 9.62
C LYS A 36 3.89 -1.98 8.85
N SER A 37 3.88 -0.85 9.56
CA SER A 37 4.10 0.46 8.96
C SER A 37 5.59 0.54 8.64
N GLU A 38 5.98 -0.09 7.54
CA GLU A 38 7.30 0.13 6.96
C GLU A 38 7.36 1.59 6.54
N VAL A 39 8.44 2.25 6.96
CA VAL A 39 8.70 3.62 6.57
C VAL A 39 8.99 3.61 5.07
N ALA A 40 8.02 4.02 4.27
CA ALA A 40 8.23 4.17 2.84
C ALA A 40 9.00 5.48 2.59
N GLN A 41 10.03 5.41 1.76
CA GLN A 41 10.91 6.52 1.42
C GLN A 41 11.07 6.59 -0.11
N PHE A 42 10.94 7.79 -0.65
CA PHE A 42 11.02 8.06 -2.07
C PHE A 42 11.92 9.27 -2.33
N ARG A 43 12.60 9.25 -3.47
CA ARG A 43 13.17 10.45 -4.08
C ARG A 43 12.11 11.08 -4.99
N LEU A 44 11.88 12.37 -4.79
CA LEU A 44 11.06 13.21 -5.63
C LEU A 44 11.97 13.95 -6.62
N SER A 45 11.71 13.75 -7.90
CA SER A 45 12.31 14.49 -9.01
C SER A 45 11.26 15.35 -9.69
N VAL A 46 11.64 16.56 -10.10
CA VAL A 46 10.73 17.51 -10.76
C VAL A 46 11.22 17.75 -12.20
N ALA A 47 10.33 17.58 -13.17
CA ALA A 47 10.68 17.71 -14.58
C ALA A 47 11.17 19.14 -14.90
N GLY A 48 12.34 19.24 -15.53
CA GLY A 48 12.99 20.51 -15.87
C GLY A 48 13.83 21.12 -14.75
N HIS A 49 14.02 20.39 -13.64
CA HIS A 49 14.77 20.82 -12.47
C HIS A 49 15.78 19.73 -12.08
N ASP A 50 16.98 20.15 -11.66
CA ASP A 50 18.05 19.22 -11.25
C ASP A 50 17.98 18.91 -9.75
N GLU A 51 17.32 19.77 -8.97
CA GLU A 51 17.05 19.52 -7.56
C GLU A 51 16.18 18.28 -7.35
N THR A 52 16.60 17.45 -6.38
CA THR A 52 15.79 16.35 -5.86
C THR A 52 15.64 16.50 -4.36
N CYS A 53 14.54 15.99 -3.82
CA CYS A 53 14.31 15.89 -2.39
C CYS A 53 13.81 14.50 -2.04
N THR A 54 13.85 14.14 -0.77
CA THR A 54 13.32 12.89 -0.27
C THR A 54 11.98 13.12 0.41
N ILE A 55 11.02 12.25 0.14
CA ILE A 55 9.73 12.19 0.82
C ILE A 55 9.65 10.86 1.56
N SER A 56 9.37 10.87 2.85
CA SER A 56 9.18 9.64 3.63
C SER A 56 7.94 9.70 4.52
N SER A 57 7.33 8.55 4.80
CA SER A 57 6.37 8.45 5.91
C SER A 57 7.04 8.82 7.21
N GLY A 58 6.47 9.79 7.89
CA GLY A 58 6.63 9.98 9.32
C GLY A 58 5.71 9.05 10.11
N LYS A 59 5.52 9.39 11.38
CA LYS A 59 4.66 8.65 12.31
C LYS A 59 3.24 8.52 11.74
N PRO A 60 2.62 7.34 11.80
CA PRO A 60 1.20 7.17 11.49
C PRO A 60 0.34 8.10 12.36
N THR A 61 -0.70 8.68 11.78
CA THR A 61 -1.79 9.38 12.50
C THR A 61 -3.09 8.60 12.30
N ASP A 62 -4.18 9.01 12.95
CA ASP A 62 -5.45 8.28 12.92
C ASP A 62 -6.11 8.22 11.52
N VAL A 63 -5.73 9.10 10.60
CA VAL A 63 -6.36 9.21 9.27
C VAL A 63 -5.33 9.09 8.13
N ASP A 64 -4.15 9.68 8.29
CA ASP A 64 -3.07 9.69 7.29
C ASP A 64 -1.71 9.38 7.96
N ASN A 65 -0.60 9.24 7.21
CA ASN A 65 0.72 9.33 7.86
C ASN A 65 1.30 10.72 7.67
N ALA A 66 2.02 11.22 8.67
CA ALA A 66 2.81 12.44 8.53
C ALA A 66 3.79 12.28 7.36
N VAL A 67 4.14 13.39 6.71
CA VAL A 67 5.15 13.43 5.65
C VAL A 67 6.36 14.21 6.13
N LEU A 68 7.54 13.63 5.90
CA LEU A 68 8.81 14.32 6.04
C LEU A 68 9.35 14.60 4.64
N VAL A 69 9.59 15.88 4.33
CA VAL A 69 10.24 16.31 3.08
C VAL A 69 11.64 16.83 3.43
N ASN A 70 12.67 16.17 2.91
CA ASN A 70 14.07 16.51 3.15
C ASN A 70 14.73 16.98 1.86
N GLY A 71 15.30 18.19 1.85
CA GLY A 71 15.82 18.85 0.64
C GLY A 71 14.87 19.94 0.14
N ASP A 72 15.18 20.55 -1.01
CA ASP A 72 14.42 21.68 -1.54
C ASP A 72 13.80 21.39 -2.92
N CYS A 73 12.71 20.62 -2.96
CA CYS A 73 11.83 20.60 -4.13
C CYS A 73 10.87 21.80 -4.17
N SER A 74 10.86 22.61 -3.11
CA SER A 74 9.88 23.69 -2.95
C SER A 74 10.25 24.97 -3.68
N SER A 75 11.49 25.07 -4.18
CA SER A 75 11.90 26.02 -5.21
C SER A 75 11.17 25.75 -6.54
N ALA A 76 11.18 24.50 -6.98
CA ALA A 76 10.57 24.05 -8.23
C ALA A 76 9.03 24.01 -8.14
N VAL A 77 8.49 23.53 -7.01
CA VAL A 77 7.05 23.39 -6.78
C VAL A 77 6.69 24.01 -5.42
N PRO A 78 6.41 25.32 -5.36
CA PRO A 78 6.10 26.01 -4.10
C PRO A 78 4.94 25.41 -3.30
N ALA A 79 3.98 24.76 -3.99
CA ALA A 79 2.86 24.08 -3.34
C ALA A 79 3.29 22.96 -2.38
N LEU A 80 4.47 22.34 -2.60
CA LEU A 80 5.00 21.29 -1.72
C LEU A 80 5.27 21.78 -0.29
N ARG A 81 5.47 23.10 -0.08
CA ARG A 81 5.60 23.68 1.27
C ARG A 81 4.37 23.46 2.14
N LYS A 82 3.20 23.23 1.52
CA LYS A 82 1.95 22.97 2.23
C LYS A 82 1.80 21.52 2.67
N VAL A 83 2.55 20.57 2.11
CA VAL A 83 2.38 19.14 2.36
C VAL A 83 2.65 18.82 3.83
N ARG A 84 1.72 18.10 4.45
CA ARG A 84 1.83 17.60 5.82
C ARG A 84 1.53 16.11 5.92
N TYR A 85 0.68 15.61 5.03
CA TYR A 85 0.19 14.25 5.09
C TYR A 85 0.36 13.55 3.75
N TRP A 86 0.49 12.22 3.83
CA TRP A 86 0.35 11.35 2.69
C TRP A 86 -0.54 10.17 3.00
N ARG A 87 -1.10 9.60 1.94
CA ARG A 87 -1.87 8.36 2.00
C ARG A 87 -1.91 7.69 0.64
N LYS A 88 -2.10 6.38 0.66
CA LYS A 88 -2.60 5.67 -0.51
C LYS A 88 -4.13 5.71 -0.46
N ASP A 89 -4.78 6.10 -1.55
CA ASP A 89 -6.22 6.01 -1.65
C ASP A 89 -6.69 4.58 -1.95
N GLY A 90 -8.02 4.37 -2.05
CA GLY A 90 -8.60 3.05 -2.32
C GLY A 90 -8.21 2.44 -3.67
N THR A 91 -7.61 3.24 -4.56
CA THR A 91 -7.08 2.78 -5.86
C THR A 91 -5.58 2.53 -5.84
N GLY A 92 -4.91 2.80 -4.71
CA GLY A 92 -3.47 2.63 -4.55
C GLY A 92 -2.64 3.85 -4.98
N ASP A 93 -3.30 4.94 -5.39
CA ASP A 93 -2.65 6.19 -5.78
C ASP A 93 -2.15 6.92 -4.54
N LEU A 94 -0.98 7.55 -4.65
CA LEU A 94 -0.42 8.34 -3.56
C LEU A 94 -0.95 9.77 -3.61
N VAL A 95 -1.55 10.23 -2.51
CA VAL A 95 -2.03 11.60 -2.36
C VAL A 95 -1.15 12.31 -1.33
N LEU A 96 -0.61 13.47 -1.70
CA LEU A 96 0.00 14.43 -0.79
C LEU A 96 -1.00 15.53 -0.47
N ALA A 97 -1.22 15.79 0.82
CA ALA A 97 -2.21 16.75 1.28
C ALA A 97 -1.63 17.75 2.29
N ALA A 98 -2.24 18.93 2.32
CA ALA A 98 -1.98 19.96 3.32
C ALA A 98 -2.73 19.67 4.63
N ASP A 99 -2.43 20.45 5.68
CA ASP A 99 -3.10 20.30 6.97
C ASP A 99 -4.62 20.53 6.91
N SER A 100 -5.06 21.37 5.96
CA SER A 100 -6.47 21.64 5.68
C SER A 100 -7.20 20.49 4.96
N GLY A 101 -6.49 19.44 4.53
CA GLY A 101 -6.99 18.41 3.63
C GLY A 101 -6.95 18.79 2.15
N GLU A 102 -6.46 19.98 1.78
CA GLU A 102 -6.23 20.37 0.38
C GLU A 102 -5.26 19.37 -0.28
N VAL A 103 -5.68 18.76 -1.40
CA VAL A 103 -4.80 17.89 -2.20
C VAL A 103 -3.76 18.77 -2.89
N VAL A 104 -2.50 18.59 -2.52
CA VAL A 104 -1.37 19.31 -3.11
C VAL A 104 -0.90 18.60 -4.38
N ALA A 105 -0.82 17.28 -4.34
CA ALA A 105 -0.44 16.46 -5.48
C ALA A 105 -1.07 15.07 -5.38
N LYS A 106 -1.45 14.52 -6.54
CA LYS A 106 -1.86 13.12 -6.67
C LYS A 106 -0.90 12.43 -7.64
N PHE A 107 -0.41 11.27 -7.23
CA PHE A 107 0.50 10.45 -8.00
C PHE A 107 -0.12 9.08 -8.25
N PHE A 108 0.14 8.56 -9.44
CA PHE A 108 -0.37 7.29 -9.93
C PHE A 108 0.79 6.32 -10.03
N ALA A 109 0.52 5.03 -9.82
CA ALA A 109 1.52 4.00 -10.06
C ALA A 109 1.98 4.07 -11.53
N ALA A 110 3.28 3.95 -11.75
CA ALA A 110 3.87 4.04 -13.08
C ALA A 110 4.93 2.95 -13.27
N ASP A 111 5.19 2.57 -14.51
CA ASP A 111 6.23 1.60 -14.83
C ASP A 111 7.63 2.25 -14.78
N GLY A 112 8.61 1.56 -14.20
CA GLY A 112 10.00 2.02 -14.12
C GLY A 112 10.30 2.99 -12.97
N VAL A 113 9.28 3.55 -12.33
CA VAL A 113 9.36 4.36 -11.11
C VAL A 113 8.31 3.88 -10.11
N ALA A 114 8.22 4.46 -8.92
CA ALA A 114 7.17 4.08 -7.98
C ALA A 114 5.85 4.78 -8.30
N TYR A 115 5.91 6.09 -8.53
CA TYR A 115 4.74 6.89 -8.87
C TYR A 115 5.07 8.08 -9.77
N GLU A 116 4.10 8.57 -10.52
CA GLU A 116 4.18 9.76 -11.36
C GLU A 116 2.97 10.68 -11.13
N SER A 117 3.19 12.00 -11.03
CA SER A 117 2.10 12.96 -10.86
C SER A 117 1.41 13.25 -12.19
N LEU A 118 0.07 13.28 -12.20
CA LEU A 118 -0.70 13.78 -13.34
C LEU A 118 -1.31 15.16 -13.04
N LYS A 119 -1.81 15.81 -14.09
CA LYS A 119 -2.49 17.12 -14.00
C LYS A 119 -3.53 17.12 -12.86
N PRO A 120 -3.65 18.23 -12.10
CA PRO A 120 -3.20 19.58 -12.43
C PRO A 120 -1.77 19.94 -12.02
N VAL A 121 -0.97 19.01 -11.49
CA VAL A 121 0.39 19.33 -11.04
C VAL A 121 1.29 19.64 -12.24
N SER A 122 1.87 20.85 -12.25
CA SER A 122 2.88 21.29 -13.20
C SER A 122 3.95 22.09 -12.46
N PRO A 123 5.24 21.83 -12.66
CA PRO A 123 5.84 20.78 -13.49
C PRO A 123 5.51 19.34 -13.05
N MET A 124 5.71 18.38 -13.95
CA MET A 124 5.52 16.95 -13.67
C MET A 124 6.51 16.48 -12.61
N MET A 125 6.07 15.62 -11.71
CA MET A 125 6.86 15.09 -10.62
C MET A 125 6.88 13.56 -10.65
N VAL A 126 8.01 12.98 -10.27
CA VAL A 126 8.25 11.53 -10.26
C VAL A 126 8.75 11.11 -8.89
N LEU A 127 8.20 10.02 -8.37
CA LEU A 127 8.65 9.36 -7.15
C LEU A 127 9.35 8.06 -7.50
N THR A 128 10.61 7.94 -7.11
CA THR A 128 11.40 6.71 -7.21
C THR A 128 11.60 6.14 -5.81
N ALA A 129 11.37 4.85 -5.61
CA ALA A 129 11.61 4.20 -4.32
C ALA A 129 13.11 4.27 -3.98
N GLU A 130 13.42 4.66 -2.75
CA GLU A 130 14.78 4.58 -2.21
C GLU A 130 14.89 3.27 -1.41
N ASN A 131 15.94 2.50 -1.67
CA ASN A 131 16.22 1.22 -1.02
C ASN A 131 17.04 1.41 0.27
#